data_AF-A0A520GVL1-F1
#
_entry.id   AF-A0A520GVL1-F1
#
_cell.length_a   1.000
_cell.length_b   1.000
_cell.length_c   1.000
_cell.angle_alpha   90.00
_cell.angle_beta   90.00
_cell.angle_gamma   90.00
#
_symmetry.space_group_name_H-M   'P 1'
#
loop_
_entity.id
_entity.type
_entity.pdbx_description
1 polymer ?
#
loop_
_entity_poly.entity_id
_entity_poly.type
_entity_poly.pdbx_seq_one_letter_code
_entity_poly.pdbx_strand_id
1 'polypeptide(L)'
;SQQQAFVALRTGNPRQLPPPVAGYRDSLPPQGKSILDHVLQCSAVGGPAAIARGIAAFVERTGVDELMLTSSIYDHQARKRSLTIAANAVGELKLAA
;
A
#
# COMPACT_ATOMS: atom_id res chain seq x y z
N SER A 1 1.38 -11.96 -1.51
CA SER A 1 1.41 -10.52 -1.19
C SER A 1 0.11 -9.85 -1.64
N GLN A 2 -0.10 -8.57 -1.28
CA GLN A 2 -1.20 -7.74 -1.80
C GLN A 2 -1.21 -7.71 -3.34
N GLN A 3 -0.05 -7.56 -3.97
CA GLN A 3 0.08 -7.56 -5.43
C GLN A 3 -0.42 -8.85 -6.06
N GLN A 4 0.00 -10.01 -5.53
CA GLN A 4 -0.50 -11.32 -5.98
C GLN A 4 -2.02 -11.44 -5.85
N ALA A 5 -2.59 -10.96 -4.74
CA ALA A 5 -4.04 -11.01 -4.52
C ALA A 5 -4.80 -10.11 -5.50
N PHE A 6 -4.31 -8.90 -5.78
CA PHE A 6 -4.96 -7.99 -6.74
C PHE A 6 -4.89 -8.50 -8.18
N VAL A 7 -3.75 -9.02 -8.62
CA VAL A 7 -3.64 -9.62 -9.96
C VAL A 7 -4.60 -10.79 -10.06
N ALA A 8 -4.57 -11.71 -9.09
CA ALA A 8 -5.45 -12.88 -9.10
C ALA A 8 -6.95 -12.50 -9.12
N LEU A 9 -7.35 -11.49 -8.33
CA LEU A 9 -8.70 -10.93 -8.35
C LEU A 9 -9.07 -10.38 -9.73
N ARG A 10 -8.20 -9.58 -10.34
CA ARG A 10 -8.44 -8.94 -11.64
C ARG A 10 -8.41 -9.93 -12.81
N THR A 11 -7.80 -11.10 -12.63
CA THR A 11 -7.76 -12.18 -13.62
C THR A 11 -8.75 -13.32 -13.34
N GLY A 12 -9.75 -13.11 -12.48
CA GLY A 12 -10.84 -14.08 -12.24
C GLY A 12 -10.51 -15.25 -11.30
N ASN A 13 -9.41 -15.18 -10.55
CA ASN A 13 -8.97 -16.22 -9.61
C ASN A 13 -8.78 -15.65 -8.19
N PRO A 14 -9.81 -15.08 -7.55
CA PRO A 14 -9.69 -14.49 -6.22
C PRO A 14 -9.21 -15.54 -5.21
N ARG A 15 -8.28 -15.15 -4.34
CA ARG A 15 -7.67 -16.04 -3.34
C ARG A 15 -7.30 -15.27 -2.08
N GLN A 16 -7.16 -16.00 -0.99
CA GLN A 16 -6.58 -15.45 0.24
C GLN A 16 -5.18 -14.89 0.01
N LEU A 17 -4.80 -13.92 0.83
CA LEU A 17 -3.50 -13.25 0.78
C LEU A 17 -2.36 -14.28 0.88
N PRO A 18 -1.60 -14.51 -0.20
CA PRO A 18 -0.52 -15.49 -0.17
C PRO A 18 0.77 -14.89 0.42
N PRO A 19 1.79 -15.70 0.76
CA PRO A 19 3.15 -15.21 1.02
C PRO A 19 3.67 -14.32 -0.13
N PRO A 20 4.56 -13.36 0.15
CA PRO A 20 5.17 -12.54 -0.90
C PRO A 20 6.19 -13.35 -1.72
N VAL A 21 6.14 -13.20 -3.04
CA VAL A 21 7.17 -13.68 -3.96
C VAL A 21 8.11 -12.53 -4.30
N ALA A 22 9.42 -12.73 -4.12
CA ALA A 22 10.43 -11.74 -4.48
C ALA A 22 10.39 -11.47 -5.99
N GLY A 23 10.48 -10.20 -6.39
CA GLY A 23 10.43 -9.82 -7.81
C GLY A 23 9.09 -10.08 -8.51
N TYR A 24 7.99 -10.30 -7.77
CA TYR A 24 6.68 -10.63 -8.36
C TYR A 24 6.23 -9.62 -9.41
N ARG A 25 6.38 -8.32 -9.14
CA ARG A 25 6.01 -7.28 -10.10
C ARG A 25 6.82 -7.40 -11.40
N ASP A 26 8.11 -7.70 -11.30
CA ASP A 26 9.01 -7.79 -12.45
C ASP A 26 8.72 -9.02 -13.30
N SER A 27 8.26 -10.11 -12.68
CA SER A 27 7.86 -11.35 -13.35
C SER A 27 6.53 -11.26 -14.09
N LEU A 28 5.75 -10.18 -13.94
CA LEU A 28 4.45 -10.04 -14.59
C LEU A 28 4.58 -9.61 -16.06
N PRO A 29 3.66 -10.05 -16.94
CA PRO A 29 3.51 -9.45 -18.26
C PRO A 29 3.07 -7.98 -18.13
N PRO A 30 3.22 -7.16 -19.20
CA PRO A 30 2.89 -5.72 -19.17
C PRO A 30 1.49 -5.41 -18.64
N GLN A 31 0.50 -6.24 -18.98
CA GLN A 31 -0.87 -6.10 -18.48
C GLN A 31 -0.95 -6.25 -16.95
N GLY A 32 -0.22 -7.21 -16.38
CA GLY A 32 -0.15 -7.39 -14.92
C GLY A 32 0.51 -6.21 -14.21
N LYS A 33 1.57 -5.65 -14.80
CA LYS A 33 2.23 -4.43 -14.28
C LYS A 33 1.27 -3.24 -14.30
N SER A 34 0.52 -3.07 -15.39
CA SER A 34 -0.47 -2.00 -15.55
C SER A 34 -1.62 -2.12 -14.53
N ILE A 35 -2.09 -3.34 -14.26
CA ILE A 35 -3.06 -3.59 -13.18
C ILE A 35 -2.51 -3.10 -11.85
N LEU A 36 -1.25 -3.44 -11.53
CA LEU A 36 -0.62 -3.03 -10.28
C LEU A 36 -0.45 -1.50 -10.19
N ASP A 37 -0.09 -0.84 -11.28
CA ASP A 37 0.03 0.63 -11.34
C ASP A 37 -1.29 1.32 -11.01
N HIS A 38 -2.38 0.81 -11.58
CA HIS A 38 -3.70 1.36 -11.33
C HIS A 38 -4.18 1.10 -9.89
N VAL A 39 -4.06 -0.12 -9.38
CA VAL A 39 -4.62 -0.45 -8.03
C VAL A 39 -3.77 0.08 -6.87
N LEU A 40 -2.48 0.34 -7.10
CA LEU A 40 -1.57 0.84 -6.06
C LEU A 40 -1.32 2.35 -6.13
N GLN A 41 -2.03 3.09 -6.98
CA GLN A 41 -1.88 4.55 -7.14
C GLN A 41 -2.05 5.35 -5.83
N CYS A 42 -2.82 4.82 -4.87
CA CYS A 42 -3.03 5.41 -3.54
C CYS A 42 -2.25 4.64 -2.45
N SER A 43 -1.01 4.23 -2.75
CA SER A 43 -0.13 3.56 -1.79
C SER A 43 1.11 4.41 -1.48
N ALA A 44 1.47 4.51 -0.21
CA ALA A 44 2.78 5.00 0.22
C ALA A 44 3.66 3.80 0.61
N VAL A 45 4.80 3.63 -0.06
CA VAL A 45 5.70 2.49 0.14
C VAL A 45 7.13 2.99 0.33
N GLY A 46 7.80 2.52 1.38
CA GLY A 46 9.19 2.87 1.68
C GLY A 46 9.45 3.00 3.18
N GLY A 47 10.51 3.73 3.52
CA GLY A 47 10.81 4.10 4.90
C GLY A 47 9.94 5.25 5.43
N PRO A 48 10.05 5.59 6.73
CA PRO A 48 9.17 6.56 7.40
C PRO A 48 9.01 7.89 6.65
N ALA A 49 10.11 8.49 6.17
CA ALA A 49 10.06 9.75 5.42
C ALA A 49 9.30 9.65 4.08
N ALA A 50 9.37 8.51 3.40
CA ALA A 50 8.61 8.29 2.17
C ALA A 50 7.11 8.12 2.48
N ILE A 51 6.78 7.44 3.59
CA ILE A 51 5.41 7.30 4.06
C ILE A 51 4.81 8.66 4.43
N ALA A 52 5.53 9.49 5.20
CA ALA A 52 5.07 10.83 5.59
C ALA A 52 4.78 11.70 4.36
N ARG A 53 5.71 11.76 3.39
CA ARG A 53 5.49 12.51 2.15
C ARG A 53 4.32 11.99 1.33
N GLY A 54 4.18 10.67 1.20
CA GLY A 54 3.08 10.06 0.45
C GLY A 54 1.71 10.35 1.07
N ILE A 55 1.63 10.29 2.40
CA ILE A 55 0.41 10.64 3.14
C ILE A 55 0.09 12.13 3.00
N ALA A 56 1.05 13.02 3.20
CA ALA A 56 0.86 14.46 3.07
C ALA A 56 0.35 14.84 1.66
N ALA A 57 0.99 14.31 0.62
CA ALA A 57 0.58 14.55 -0.77
C ALA A 57 -0.80 13.97 -1.09
N PHE A 58 -1.20 12.87 -0.44
CA PHE A 58 -2.53 12.32 -0.60
C PHE A 58 -3.58 13.24 0.01
N VAL A 59 -3.38 13.69 1.26
CA VAL A 59 -4.28 14.62 1.96
C VAL A 59 -4.38 15.94 1.20
N GLU A 60 -3.26 16.54 0.81
CA GLU A 60 -3.26 17.83 0.09
C GLU A 60 -4.06 17.74 -1.21
N ARG A 61 -3.95 16.63 -1.94
CA ARG A 61 -4.67 16.42 -3.20
C ARG A 61 -6.17 16.19 -3.01
N THR A 62 -6.58 15.54 -1.92
CA THR A 62 -7.98 15.12 -1.73
C THR A 62 -8.77 16.01 -0.77
N GLY A 63 -8.10 16.78 0.08
CA GLY A 63 -8.71 17.62 1.11
C GLY A 63 -9.40 16.83 2.23
N VAL A 64 -9.04 15.56 2.42
CA VAL A 64 -9.68 14.70 3.45
C VAL A 64 -9.18 15.05 4.85
N ASP A 65 -10.08 14.95 5.83
CA ASP A 65 -9.80 15.11 7.26
C ASP A 65 -9.57 13.77 7.97
N GLU A 66 -9.99 12.65 7.37
CA GLU A 66 -9.79 11.29 7.89
C GLU A 66 -9.07 10.38 6.87
N LEU A 67 -8.16 9.53 7.37
CA LEU A 67 -7.44 8.53 6.59
C LEU A 67 -7.68 7.12 7.13
N MET A 68 -8.32 6.27 6.30
CA MET A 68 -8.43 4.84 6.58
C MET A 68 -7.24 4.09 5.97
N LEU A 69 -6.33 3.62 6.82
CA LEU A 69 -5.14 2.88 6.38
C LEU A 69 -5.42 1.39 6.22
N THR A 70 -5.05 0.83 5.07
CA THR A 70 -5.09 -0.62 4.83
C THR A 70 -3.67 -1.18 4.73
N SER A 71 -3.45 -2.40 5.26
CA SER A 71 -2.14 -3.07 5.21
C SER A 71 -2.31 -4.57 4.97
N SER A 72 -2.33 -4.96 3.69
CA SER A 72 -2.44 -6.37 3.27
C SER A 72 -1.05 -7.04 3.19
N ILE A 73 -0.36 -7.12 4.33
CA ILE A 73 0.96 -7.76 4.47
C ILE A 73 0.78 -9.17 5.05
N TYR A 74 1.35 -10.19 4.40
CA TYR A 74 1.16 -11.60 4.79
C TYR A 74 1.66 -11.88 6.22
N ASP A 75 2.90 -11.50 6.51
CA ASP A 75 3.47 -11.65 7.85
C ASP A 75 2.83 -10.68 8.84
N HIS A 76 2.37 -11.21 9.97
CA HIS A 76 1.62 -10.43 10.95
C HIS A 76 2.48 -9.39 11.68
N GLN A 77 3.72 -9.73 12.02
CA GLN A 77 4.60 -8.80 12.74
C GLN A 77 5.05 -7.65 11.83
N ALA A 78 5.37 -7.96 10.57
CA ALA A 78 5.65 -6.96 9.54
C ALA A 78 4.44 -6.05 9.31
N ARG A 79 3.22 -6.60 9.31
CA ARG A 79 1.98 -5.80 9.22
C ARG A 79 1.85 -4.82 10.37
N LYS A 80 2.02 -5.28 11.61
CA LYS A 80 1.99 -4.42 12.80
C LYS A 80 3.03 -3.31 12.71
N ARG A 81 4.28 -3.67 12.39
CA ARG A 81 5.37 -2.70 12.23
C ARG A 81 5.08 -1.66 11.15
N SER A 82 4.55 -2.09 10.00
CA SER A 82 4.16 -1.18 8.91
C SER A 82 3.09 -0.19 9.36
N LEU A 83 2.08 -0.64 10.09
CA LEU A 83 1.02 0.24 10.61
C LEU A 83 1.55 1.19 11.69
N THR A 84 2.46 0.75 12.55
CA THR A 84 3.14 1.65 13.51
C THR A 84 3.92 2.76 12.82
N ILE A 85 4.67 2.44 11.76
CA ILE A 85 5.39 3.46 10.98
C ILE A 85 4.42 4.47 10.38
N ALA A 86 3.32 4.01 9.78
CA ALA A 86 2.32 4.89 9.19
C ALA A 86 1.63 5.77 10.25
N ALA A 87 1.27 5.21 11.41
CA ALA A 87 0.68 5.96 12.51
C ALA A 87 1.62 7.05 13.05
N ASN A 88 2.91 6.74 13.23
CA ASN A 88 3.91 7.73 13.64
C ASN A 88 4.04 8.85 12.60
N ALA A 89 4.09 8.51 11.30
CA ALA A 89 4.16 9.50 10.23
C ALA A 89 2.94 10.43 10.23
N VAL A 90 1.72 9.91 10.46
CA VAL A 90 0.51 10.73 10.60
C VAL A 90 0.59 11.65 11.82
N GLY A 91 1.08 11.14 12.96
CA GLY A 91 1.24 11.93 14.19
C GLY A 91 2.23 13.09 14.03
N GLU A 92 3.33 12.86 13.30
CA GLU A 92 4.33 13.90 12.99
C GLU A 92 3.80 14.97 12.04
N LEU A 93 2.92 14.60 11.10
CA LEU A 93 2.37 15.52 10.12
C LEU A 93 1.51 16.64 10.74
N LYS A 94 1.05 16.50 12.00
CA LYS A 94 0.10 17.41 12.67
C LYS A 94 -0.83 18.04 11.65
N LEU A 95 -1.63 17.18 11.00
CA LEU A 95 -2.70 17.62 10.10
C LEU A 95 -3.46 18.72 10.85
N ALA A 96 -3.37 19.94 10.35
CA ALA A 96 -3.93 21.10 11.00
C ALA A 96 -5.44 20.88 11.11
N ALA A 97 -5.89 20.59 12.33
CA ALA A 97 -7.29 20.65 12.71
C ALA A 97 -7.68 22.12 12.93
#